data_AF-A0A1Y1L196-F1
#
_entry.id   AF-A0A1Y1L196-F1
#
_cell.length_a   1.000
_cell.length_b   1.000
_cell.length_c   1.000
_cell.angle_alpha   90.00
_cell.angle_beta   90.00
_cell.angle_gamma   90.00
#
_symmetry.space_group_name_H-M   'P 1'
#
loop_
_entity.id
_entity.type
_entity.pdbx_description
1 polymer ?
#
loop_
_entity_poly.entity_id
_entity_poly.type
_entity_poly.pdbx_seq_one_letter_code
_entity_poly.pdbx_strand_id
1 'polypeptide(L)'
;CVILDKIFDSVTYLQSLGRSVEFVWAPKESNKANCATEADHIVPPILEDLESTARAIGHQIWQNEWDSTDTSLKMVKATVRRWQYPVTSRRDQVTICRLRIGHTNITHSYLLTGQRRPQCENCNTRLTLNHILTECPLFVQQRQFHCGREYEGSDDKGNT
;
A
#
# COMPACT_ATOMS: atom_id res chain seq x y z
N CYS A 1 -20.45 -6.68 1.95
CA CYS A 1 -19.26 -6.22 2.73
C CYS A 1 -19.42 -6.89 4.08
N VAL A 2 -18.59 -7.89 4.41
CA VAL A 2 -18.91 -8.94 5.41
C VAL A 2 -19.40 -8.39 6.76
N ILE A 3 -18.95 -7.20 7.15
CA ILE A 3 -19.38 -6.53 8.39
C ILE A 3 -20.81 -5.97 8.28
N LEU A 4 -21.13 -5.28 7.18
CA LEU A 4 -22.48 -4.74 6.94
C LEU A 4 -23.52 -5.86 6.80
N ASP A 5 -23.14 -6.97 6.17
CA ASP A 5 -24.03 -8.12 5.98
C ASP A 5 -24.40 -8.75 7.34
N LYS A 6 -23.42 -8.92 8.25
CA LYS A 6 -23.67 -9.42 9.62
C LYS A 6 -24.50 -8.49 10.50
N ILE A 7 -24.30 -7.17 10.36
CA ILE A 7 -25.10 -6.18 11.09
C ILE A 7 -26.54 -6.24 10.59
N PHE A 8 -26.73 -6.30 9.27
CA PHE A 8 -28.06 -6.43 8.67
C PHE A 8 -28.77 -7.70 9.14
N ASP A 9 -28.12 -8.86 9.09
CA ASP A 9 -28.71 -10.13 9.54
C ASP A 9 -29.14 -10.09 11.02
N SER A 10 -28.31 -9.48 11.88
CA SER A 10 -28.60 -9.35 13.31
C SER A 10 -29.78 -8.39 13.58
N VAL A 11 -29.87 -7.29 12.83
CA VAL A 11 -30.97 -6.32 12.94
C VAL A 11 -32.27 -6.94 12.48
N THR A 12 -32.24 -7.67 11.36
CA THR A 12 -33.41 -8.34 10.79
C THR A 12 -33.92 -9.43 11.73
N TYR A 13 -33.02 -10.16 12.41
CA TYR A 13 -33.35 -11.14 13.43
C TYR A 13 -33.98 -10.51 14.69
N LEU A 14 -33.48 -9.37 15.14
CA LEU A 14 -34.05 -8.68 16.31
C LEU A 14 -35.44 -8.09 16.02
N GLN A 15 -35.66 -7.63 14.79
CA GLN A 15 -36.96 -7.15 14.32
C GLN A 15 -37.99 -8.29 14.21
N SER A 16 -37.58 -9.50 13.78
CA SER A 16 -38.48 -10.66 13.73
C SER A 16 -38.92 -11.16 15.11
N LEU A 17 -38.17 -10.82 16.15
CA LEU A 17 -38.53 -11.02 17.56
C LEU A 17 -39.37 -9.88 18.16
N GLY A 18 -39.82 -8.93 17.33
CA GLY A 18 -40.67 -7.81 17.75
C GLY A 18 -39.93 -6.74 18.56
N ARG A 19 -38.59 -6.69 18.48
CA ARG A 19 -37.79 -5.66 19.17
C ARG A 19 -37.47 -4.51 18.21
N SER A 20 -37.73 -3.28 18.64
CA SER A 20 -37.30 -2.08 17.92
C SER A 20 -35.79 -1.90 18.09
N VAL A 21 -35.08 -1.76 16.97
CA VAL A 21 -33.63 -1.51 16.95
C VAL A 21 -33.44 -0.06 16.51
N GLU A 22 -32.93 0.77 17.41
CA GLU A 22 -32.51 2.15 17.12
C GLU A 22 -30.98 2.21 17.11
N PHE A 23 -30.41 2.82 16.08
CA PHE A 23 -28.98 3.00 15.97
C PHE A 23 -28.59 4.33 16.61
N VAL A 24 -27.78 4.25 17.67
CA VAL A 24 -27.19 5.42 18.33
C VAL A 24 -25.69 5.43 18.04
N TRP A 25 -25.17 6.58 17.62
CA TRP A 25 -23.73 6.76 17.40
C TRP A 25 -23.02 7.00 18.73
N ALA A 26 -21.91 6.26 18.98
CA ALA A 26 -21.09 6.41 20.17
C ALA A 26 -19.66 6.83 19.77
N PRO A 27 -19.14 7.97 20.29
CA PRO A 27 -17.75 8.37 20.06
C PRO A 27 -16.77 7.41 20.74
N LYS A 28 -15.58 7.31 20.16
CA LYS A 28 -14.49 6.38 20.53
C LYS A 28 -14.01 6.51 21.99
N GLU A 29 -14.30 7.63 22.65
CA GLU A 29 -13.84 7.94 24.01
C GLU A 29 -14.83 7.55 25.13
N SER A 30 -16.01 7.02 24.81
CA SER A 30 -16.99 6.64 25.84
C SER A 30 -17.05 5.12 26.04
N ASN A 31 -16.21 4.62 26.94
CA ASN A 31 -16.20 3.24 27.44
C ASN A 31 -17.21 3.03 28.61
N LYS A 32 -18.32 3.77 28.65
CA LYS A 32 -19.38 3.61 29.66
C LYS A 32 -20.73 3.32 29.01
N ALA A 33 -21.24 2.12 29.28
CA ALA A 33 -22.50 1.58 28.75
C ALA A 33 -23.79 2.26 29.29
N ASN A 34 -23.70 3.33 30.09
CA ASN A 34 -24.83 3.89 30.84
C ASN A 34 -25.17 5.36 30.53
N CYS A 35 -24.60 5.98 29.48
CA CYS A 35 -24.89 7.39 29.16
C CYS A 35 -26.03 7.60 28.14
N ALA A 36 -26.82 6.59 27.82
CA ALA A 36 -27.86 6.66 26.78
C ALA A 36 -29.18 7.35 27.19
N THR A 37 -29.27 8.00 28.36
CA THR A 37 -30.53 8.61 28.83
C THR A 37 -30.60 10.13 28.69
N GLU A 38 -29.55 10.81 28.24
CA GLU A 38 -29.60 12.27 27.98
C GLU A 38 -28.86 12.58 26.68
N ALA A 39 -29.51 12.34 25.54
CA ALA A 39 -28.92 12.59 24.23
C ALA A 39 -29.91 13.27 23.28
N ASP A 40 -30.40 14.45 23.67
CA ASP A 40 -31.11 15.38 22.76
C ASP A 40 -30.18 16.14 21.81
N HIS A 41 -28.87 15.86 21.85
CA HIS A 41 -27.90 16.42 20.93
C HIS A 41 -27.17 15.32 20.18
N ILE A 42 -27.76 14.92 19.04
CA ILE A 42 -27.02 14.26 17.97
C ILE A 42 -25.97 15.27 17.50
N VAL A 43 -24.74 15.16 18.02
CA VAL A 43 -23.61 15.89 17.46
C VAL A 43 -23.32 15.22 16.11
N PRO A 44 -23.53 15.90 14.97
CA PRO A 44 -23.19 15.33 13.69
C PRO A 44 -21.69 15.00 13.67
N PRO A 45 -21.29 13.87 13.05
CA PRO A 45 -19.88 13.52 12.94
C PRO A 45 -19.12 14.70 12.36
N ILE A 46 -17.98 15.03 12.98
CA ILE A 46 -17.12 16.10 12.53
C ILE A 46 -16.80 15.80 11.06
N LEU A 47 -17.05 16.75 10.16
CA LEU A 47 -16.93 16.54 8.70
C LEU A 47 -15.55 15.97 8.31
N GLU A 48 -14.51 16.34 9.05
CA GLU A 48 -13.13 15.86 8.89
C GLU A 48 -12.98 14.34 9.17
N ASP A 49 -13.73 13.79 10.12
CA ASP A 49 -13.76 12.36 10.40
C ASP A 49 -14.42 11.58 9.26
N LEU A 50 -15.46 12.14 8.64
CA LEU A 50 -16.10 11.53 7.47
C LEU A 50 -15.16 11.52 6.26
N GLU A 51 -14.43 12.61 6.02
CA GLU A 51 -13.47 12.70 4.90
C GLU A 51 -12.27 11.78 5.07
N SER A 52 -11.73 11.67 6.29
CA SER A 52 -10.62 10.76 6.58
C SER A 52 -11.05 9.29 6.46
N THR A 53 -12.25 8.96 6.94
CA THR A 53 -12.84 7.62 6.83
C THR A 53 -13.13 7.25 5.37
N ALA A 54 -13.70 8.16 4.59
CA ALA A 54 -13.95 7.94 3.16
C ALA A 54 -12.65 7.70 2.38
N ARG A 55 -11.60 8.49 2.65
CA ARG A 55 -10.26 8.27 2.07
C ARG A 55 -9.69 6.91 2.47
N ALA A 56 -9.81 6.52 3.74
CA ALA A 56 -9.31 5.23 4.21
C ALA A 56 -10.03 4.06 3.53
N ILE A 57 -11.36 4.13 3.40
CA ILE A 57 -12.16 3.12 2.69
C ILE A 57 -11.75 3.04 1.22
N GLY A 58 -11.63 4.18 0.54
CA GLY A 58 -11.18 4.23 -0.84
C GLY A 58 -9.81 3.60 -1.03
N HIS A 59 -8.85 3.93 -0.16
CA HIS A 59 -7.53 3.30 -0.17
C HIS A 59 -7.58 1.79 0.06
N GLN A 60 -8.43 1.32 0.98
CA GLN A 60 -8.56 -0.12 1.24
C GLN A 60 -9.13 -0.87 0.04
N ILE A 61 -10.15 -0.33 -0.63
CA ILE A 61 -10.74 -0.93 -1.84
C ILE A 61 -9.66 -1.04 -2.93
N TRP A 62 -8.96 0.06 -3.21
CA TRP A 62 -7.90 0.09 -4.21
C TRP A 62 -6.75 -0.84 -3.87
N GLN A 63 -6.38 -0.95 -2.59
CA GLN A 63 -5.34 -1.85 -2.14
C GLN A 63 -5.76 -3.31 -2.33
N ASN A 64 -7.01 -3.67 -1.99
CA ASN A 64 -7.51 -5.02 -2.21
C ASN A 64 -7.53 -5.39 -3.70
N GLU A 65 -7.95 -4.47 -4.57
CA GLU A 65 -7.90 -4.68 -6.02
C GLU A 65 -6.47 -4.85 -6.49
N TRP A 66 -5.55 -4.00 -6.06
CA TRP A 66 -4.12 -4.13 -6.37
C TRP A 66 -3.58 -5.50 -5.94
N ASP A 67 -3.88 -5.92 -4.72
CA ASP A 67 -3.46 -7.19 -4.14
C ASP A 67 -4.10 -8.40 -4.84
N SER A 68 -5.23 -8.24 -5.53
CA SER A 68 -5.81 -9.28 -6.37
C SER A 68 -5.11 -9.46 -7.73
N THR A 69 -4.35 -8.46 -8.21
CA THR A 69 -3.71 -8.55 -9.54
C THR A 69 -2.47 -9.45 -9.56
N ASP A 70 -2.29 -10.27 -10.60
CA ASP A 70 -1.05 -11.07 -10.75
C ASP A 70 0.03 -10.28 -11.52
N THR A 71 0.49 -9.17 -10.94
CA THR A 71 1.51 -8.32 -11.56
C THR A 71 2.84 -8.36 -10.80
N SER A 72 3.93 -8.52 -11.53
CA SER A 72 5.30 -8.44 -10.98
C SER A 72 5.66 -7.04 -10.46
N LEU A 73 4.86 -6.02 -10.81
CA LEU A 73 4.97 -4.65 -10.30
C LEU A 73 4.79 -4.56 -8.78
N LYS A 74 4.15 -5.55 -8.15
CA LYS A 74 4.02 -5.62 -6.69
C LYS A 74 5.36 -5.73 -5.97
N MET A 75 6.36 -6.39 -6.57
CA MET A 75 7.71 -6.44 -6.01
C MET A 75 8.36 -5.06 -5.94
N VAL A 76 7.97 -4.17 -6.84
CA VAL A 76 8.44 -2.78 -6.88
C VAL A 76 7.58 -1.91 -5.98
N LYS A 77 6.26 -2.12 -5.98
CA LYS A 77 5.28 -1.31 -5.28
C LYS A 77 4.17 -2.19 -4.69
N ALA A 78 4.31 -2.56 -3.43
CA ALA A 78 3.29 -3.35 -2.75
C ALA A 78 2.03 -2.52 -2.42
N THR A 79 2.17 -1.21 -2.20
CA THR A 79 1.05 -0.37 -1.74
C THR A 79 0.60 0.65 -2.79
N VAL A 80 -0.71 0.88 -2.88
CA VAL A 80 -1.30 1.92 -3.76
C VAL A 80 -1.04 3.34 -3.26
N ARG A 81 -0.48 3.49 -2.05
CA ARG A 81 -0.11 4.78 -1.46
C ARG A 81 0.87 5.54 -2.35
N ARG A 82 0.88 6.87 -2.26
CA ARG A 82 1.83 7.68 -3.02
C ARG A 82 3.27 7.31 -2.63
N TRP A 83 4.15 7.25 -3.63
CA TRP A 83 5.59 7.15 -3.36
C TRP A 83 6.09 8.42 -2.69
N GLN A 84 6.83 8.26 -1.60
CA GLN A 84 7.61 9.34 -1.02
C GLN A 84 8.91 9.43 -1.82
N TYR A 85 9.00 10.42 -2.70
CA TYR A 85 10.23 10.68 -3.45
C TYR A 85 11.05 11.73 -2.70
N PRO A 86 12.37 11.55 -2.57
CA PRO A 86 13.24 12.65 -2.19
C PRO A 86 13.11 13.77 -3.24
N VAL A 87 13.29 15.02 -2.79
CA VAL A 87 13.30 16.18 -3.68
C VAL A 87 14.47 16.03 -4.63
N THR A 88 14.17 15.59 -5.85
CA THR A 88 15.13 15.21 -6.89
C THR A 88 14.71 15.84 -8.20
N SER A 89 15.65 15.94 -9.14
CA SER A 89 15.33 16.50 -10.45
C SER A 89 14.30 15.63 -11.18
N ARG A 90 13.53 16.23 -12.08
CA ARG A 90 12.62 15.48 -12.97
C ARG A 90 13.34 14.36 -13.73
N ARG A 91 14.59 14.59 -14.12
CA ARG A 91 15.42 13.61 -14.83
C ARG A 91 15.70 12.37 -13.98
N ASP A 92 15.98 12.55 -12.70
CA ASP A 92 16.27 11.45 -11.78
C ASP A 92 15.00 10.64 -11.49
N GLN A 93 13.86 11.32 -11.28
CA GLN A 93 12.58 10.64 -11.11
C GLN A 93 12.22 9.77 -12.30
N VAL A 94 12.40 10.29 -13.53
CA VAL A 94 12.19 9.50 -14.76
C VAL A 94 13.13 8.30 -14.81
N THR A 95 14.39 8.48 -14.44
CA THR A 95 15.39 7.40 -14.41
C THR A 95 14.99 6.32 -13.40
N ILE A 96 14.65 6.69 -12.17
CA ILE A 96 14.18 5.77 -11.13
C ILE A 96 12.92 5.02 -11.57
N CYS A 97 11.95 5.71 -12.17
CA CYS A 97 10.73 5.08 -12.66
C CYS A 97 11.02 4.04 -13.76
N ARG A 98 11.91 4.34 -14.71
CA ARG A 98 12.34 3.38 -15.75
C ARG A 98 13.06 2.18 -15.16
N LEU A 99 13.94 2.41 -14.18
CA LEU A 99 14.65 1.34 -13.47
C LEU A 99 13.68 0.43 -12.71
N ARG A 100 12.70 1.00 -12.04
CA ARG A 100 11.68 0.26 -11.28
C ARG A 100 10.89 -0.71 -12.16
N ILE A 101 10.47 -0.28 -13.35
CA ILE A 101 9.66 -1.11 -14.25
C ILE A 101 10.49 -2.02 -15.17
N GLY A 102 11.83 -2.03 -15.08
CA GLY A 102 12.64 -2.88 -15.96
C GLY A 102 12.90 -2.30 -17.36
N HIS A 103 12.56 -1.04 -17.63
CA HIS A 103 12.65 -0.42 -18.96
C HIS A 103 14.05 0.14 -19.24
N THR A 104 15.06 -0.72 -19.25
CA THR A 104 16.41 -0.36 -19.68
C THR A 104 16.80 -1.08 -20.97
N ASN A 105 17.75 -0.52 -21.69
CA ASN A 105 18.27 -1.14 -22.91
C ASN A 105 18.77 -2.58 -22.64
N ILE A 106 19.49 -2.79 -21.55
CA ILE A 106 20.05 -4.10 -21.18
C ILE A 106 18.96 -5.16 -21.00
N THR A 107 17.85 -4.82 -20.33
CA THR A 107 16.80 -5.80 -20.00
C THR A 107 15.64 -5.85 -20.99
N HIS A 108 15.48 -4.84 -21.87
CA HIS A 108 14.34 -4.72 -22.80
C HIS A 108 14.72 -4.65 -24.28
N SER A 109 16.00 -4.51 -24.64
CA SER A 109 16.43 -4.49 -26.06
C SER A 109 15.95 -5.70 -26.85
N TYR A 110 15.96 -6.88 -26.23
CA TYR A 110 15.54 -8.13 -26.87
C TYR A 110 14.09 -8.09 -27.40
N LEU A 111 13.21 -7.27 -26.79
CA LEU A 111 11.84 -7.08 -27.29
C LEU A 111 11.80 -6.29 -28.60
N LEU A 112 12.72 -5.33 -28.76
CA LEU A 112 12.81 -4.48 -29.94
C LEU A 112 13.56 -5.18 -31.08
N THR A 113 14.57 -5.98 -30.76
CA THR A 113 15.42 -6.67 -31.75
C THR A 113 14.93 -8.08 -32.07
N GLY A 114 13.94 -8.60 -31.34
CA GLY A 114 13.48 -9.99 -31.46
C GLY A 114 14.51 -11.03 -31.04
N GLN A 115 15.59 -10.62 -30.37
CA GLN A 115 16.62 -11.53 -29.89
C GLN A 115 16.15 -12.33 -28.67
N ARG A 116 16.95 -13.33 -28.29
CA ARG A 116 16.70 -14.09 -27.06
C ARG A 116 16.77 -13.18 -25.84
N ARG A 117 15.94 -13.48 -24.85
CA ARG A 117 15.99 -12.81 -23.54
C ARG A 117 17.40 -12.90 -22.96
N PRO A 118 17.95 -11.78 -22.46
CA PRO A 118 19.29 -11.77 -21.89
C PRO A 118 19.33 -12.61 -20.61
N GLN A 119 20.44 -13.32 -20.43
CA GLN A 119 20.76 -14.10 -19.24
C GLN A 119 22.05 -13.56 -18.63
N CYS A 120 22.15 -13.65 -17.31
CA CYS A 120 23.37 -13.31 -16.61
C CYS A 120 24.42 -14.39 -16.86
N GLU A 121 25.56 -14.04 -17.43
CA GLU A 121 26.64 -14.99 -17.76
C GLU A 121 27.21 -15.69 -16.52
N ASN A 122 27.22 -15.01 -15.37
CA ASN A 122 27.80 -15.56 -14.13
C ASN A 122 26.79 -16.32 -13.26
N CYS A 123 25.50 -15.98 -13.33
CA CYS A 123 24.47 -16.62 -12.50
C CYS A 123 23.63 -17.64 -13.28
N ASN A 124 23.71 -17.61 -14.61
CA ASN A 124 22.88 -18.40 -15.52
C ASN A 124 21.36 -18.22 -15.28
N THR A 125 20.97 -17.08 -14.71
CA THR A 125 19.58 -16.69 -14.45
C THR A 125 19.12 -15.63 -15.44
N ARG A 126 17.81 -15.35 -15.47
CA ARG A 126 17.25 -14.28 -16.31
C ARG A 126 17.82 -12.93 -15.88
N LEU A 127 18.35 -12.17 -16.84
CA LEU A 127 18.89 -10.84 -16.56
C LEU A 127 17.73 -9.86 -16.37
N THR A 128 17.50 -9.43 -15.13
CA THR A 128 16.51 -8.42 -14.76
C THR A 128 17.19 -7.29 -13.99
N LEU A 129 16.55 -6.12 -13.91
CA LEU A 129 17.09 -5.02 -13.10
C LEU A 129 17.10 -5.36 -11.61
N ASN A 130 16.12 -6.14 -11.13
CA ASN A 130 16.16 -6.65 -9.77
C ASN A 130 17.44 -7.48 -9.57
N HIS A 131 17.69 -8.45 -10.46
CA HIS A 131 18.90 -9.26 -10.39
C HIS A 131 20.19 -8.42 -10.38
N ILE A 132 20.31 -7.41 -11.26
CA ILE A 132 21.49 -6.54 -11.32
C ILE A 132 21.64 -5.70 -10.02
N LEU A 133 20.54 -5.11 -9.55
CA LEU A 133 20.53 -4.12 -8.47
C LEU A 133 20.48 -4.73 -7.06
N THR A 134 20.19 -6.02 -6.89
CA THR A 134 20.05 -6.64 -5.57
C THR A 134 20.81 -7.96 -5.42
N GLU A 135 20.79 -8.83 -6.42
CA GLU A 135 21.22 -10.24 -6.28
C GLU A 135 22.61 -10.54 -6.86
N CYS A 136 22.92 -9.97 -8.03
CA CYS A 136 24.00 -10.47 -8.87
C CYS A 136 25.39 -10.26 -8.22
N PRO A 137 26.21 -11.31 -8.04
CA PRO A 137 27.55 -11.19 -7.46
C PRO A 137 28.49 -10.31 -8.27
N LEU A 138 28.34 -10.29 -9.60
CA LEU A 138 29.17 -9.47 -10.50
C LEU A 138 29.10 -7.97 -10.21
N PHE A 139 27.95 -7.50 -9.71
CA PHE A 139 27.68 -6.08 -9.50
C PHE A 139 27.81 -5.63 -8.04
N VAL A 140 28.34 -6.49 -7.16
CA VAL A 140 28.45 -6.18 -5.71
C VAL A 140 29.25 -4.91 -5.46
N GLN A 141 30.41 -4.75 -6.11
CA GLN A 141 31.26 -3.58 -5.90
C GLN A 141 30.58 -2.29 -6.35
N GLN A 142 29.89 -2.31 -7.49
CA GLN A 142 29.15 -1.17 -8.03
C GLN A 142 27.99 -0.81 -7.10
N ARG A 143 27.28 -1.79 -6.54
CA ARG A 143 26.22 -1.55 -5.56
C ARG A 143 26.77 -0.92 -4.28
N GLN A 144 27.89 -1.42 -3.76
CA GLN A 144 28.51 -0.84 -2.58
C GLN A 144 28.96 0.60 -2.84
N PHE A 145 29.55 0.87 -4.00
CA PHE A 145 30.03 2.21 -4.34
C PHE A 145 28.89 3.22 -4.56
N HIS A 146 27.82 2.83 -5.28
CA HIS A 146 26.75 3.73 -5.69
C HIS A 146 25.52 3.73 -4.76
N CYS A 147 25.25 2.63 -4.06
CA CYS A 147 24.11 2.49 -3.15
C CYS A 147 24.52 2.41 -1.67
N GLY A 148 25.80 2.26 -1.35
CA GLY A 148 26.32 2.15 0.02
C GLY A 148 26.64 3.48 0.71
N ARG A 149 26.33 4.64 0.10
CA ARG A 149 26.45 5.94 0.76
C ARG A 149 25.09 6.35 1.34
N GLU A 150 24.97 6.14 2.65
CA GLU A 150 24.05 6.76 3.62
C GLU A 150 22.55 6.39 3.58
N TYR A 151 22.19 5.51 4.52
CA TYR A 151 20.97 5.60 5.33
C TYR A 151 21.40 5.61 6.80
N GLU A 152 21.95 6.73 7.27
CA GLU A 152 21.94 7.06 8.70
C GLU A 152 20.73 7.97 8.95
N GLY A 153 19.81 7.53 9.83
CA GLY A 153 18.81 8.40 10.44
C GLY A 153 17.35 8.11 10.06
N SER A 154 16.69 7.22 10.82
CA SER A 154 15.43 7.49 11.54
C SER A 154 14.90 6.19 12.17
N ASP A 155 15.63 5.65 13.14
CA ASP A 155 14.99 4.83 14.16
C ASP A 155 14.14 5.78 15.02
N ASP A 156 12.85 5.81 14.73
CA ASP A 156 11.85 6.37 15.62
C ASP A 156 11.94 5.63 16.96
N LYS A 157 12.15 6.41 18.01
CA LYS A 157 12.16 6.00 19.40
C LYS A 157 10.86 5.25 19.71
N GLY A 158 10.97 3.94 19.93
CA GLY A 158 9.99 3.17 20.67
C GLY A 158 9.98 3.66 22.12
N ASN A 159 8.97 4.44 22.46
CA ASN A 159 8.58 4.72 23.83
C ASN A 159 8.06 3.43 24.49
N THR A 160 8.85 2.87 25.41
CA THR A 160 8.38 2.04 26.53
C THR A 160 9.25 2.32 27.74
#